data_AF-A0A060C8Y5-F1
#
_entry.id   AF-A0A060C8Y5-F1
#
_cell.length_a   1.000
_cell.length_b   1.000
_cell.length_c   1.000
_cell.angle_alpha   90.00
_cell.angle_beta   90.00
_cell.angle_gamma   90.00
#
_symmetry.space_group_name_H-M   'P 1'
#
loop_
_entity.id
_entity.type
_entity.pdbx_description
1 polymer ?
#
loop_
_entity_poly.entity_id
_entity_poly.type
_entity_poly.pdbx_seq_one_letter_code
_entity_poly.pdbx_strand_id
1 'polypeptide(L)'
;MAFGFLNATVGFVLLMLGHHPGYIPAPRPTTPFTSRTALLVPIHNEDIDAVFGRVERMARSLADFGAAAHFDFFILSDSGAAAEPAEAAAWLALART
;
A
#
# COMPACT_ATOMS: atom_id res chain seq x y z
N MET A 1 -25.66 22.77 3.17
CA MET A 1 -26.00 21.46 3.78
C MET A 1 -26.64 20.50 2.77
N ALA A 2 -27.69 20.87 2.02
CA ALA A 2 -28.42 19.93 1.14
C ALA A 2 -27.63 19.39 -0.07
N PHE A 3 -26.79 20.22 -0.72
CA PHE A 3 -26.01 19.80 -1.90
C PHE A 3 -24.99 18.69 -1.61
N GLY A 4 -24.34 18.73 -0.45
CA GLY A 4 -23.38 17.68 -0.05
C GLY A 4 -24.06 16.34 0.22
N PHE A 5 -25.24 16.36 0.86
CA PHE A 5 -26.03 15.15 1.10
C PHE A 5 -26.55 14.52 -0.20
N LEU A 6 -27.03 15.34 -1.14
CA LEU A 6 -27.48 14.86 -2.45
C LEU A 6 -26.33 14.20 -3.23
N ASN A 7 -25.16 14.83 -3.24
CA ASN A 7 -23.97 14.28 -3.90
C ASN A 7 -23.51 12.95 -3.27
N ALA A 8 -23.51 12.88 -1.93
CA ALA A 8 -23.17 11.66 -1.20
C ALA A 8 -24.19 10.53 -1.46
N THR A 9 -25.48 10.86 -1.53
CA THR A 9 -26.55 9.89 -1.80
C THR A 9 -26.45 9.33 -3.22
N VAL A 10 -26.21 10.19 -4.22
CA VAL A 10 -26.00 9.75 -5.62
C VAL A 10 -24.77 8.85 -5.73
N GLY A 11 -23.65 9.24 -5.10
CA GLY A 11 -22.44 8.41 -5.06
C GLY A 11 -22.67 7.05 -4.38
N PHE A 12 -23.38 7.03 -3.25
CA PHE A 12 -23.73 5.80 -2.52
C PHE A 12 -24.64 4.87 -3.35
N VAL A 13 -25.66 5.42 -4.03
CA VAL A 13 -26.54 4.64 -4.90
C VAL A 13 -25.78 4.07 -6.11
N LEU A 14 -24.88 4.85 -6.72
CA LEU A 14 -24.01 4.37 -7.80
C LEU A 14 -23.09 3.23 -7.35
N LEU A 15 -22.57 3.29 -6.13
CA LEU A 15 -21.77 2.23 -5.53
C LEU A 15 -22.60 0.97 -5.24
N MET A 16 -23.80 1.11 -4.65
CA MET A 16 -24.70 -0.03 -4.40
C MET A 16 -25.15 -0.73 -5.69
N LEU A 17 -25.38 0.03 -6.75
CA LEU A 17 -25.81 -0.51 -8.04
C LEU A 17 -24.65 -1.05 -8.89
N GLY A 18 -23.39 -0.91 -8.45
CA GLY A 18 -22.20 -1.36 -9.20
C GLY A 18 -21.93 -0.58 -10.49
N HIS A 19 -22.58 0.57 -10.69
CA HIS A 19 -22.47 1.41 -11.88
C HIS A 19 -21.48 2.56 -11.69
N HIS A 20 -20.61 2.48 -10.69
CA HIS A 20 -19.62 3.52 -10.44
C HIS A 20 -18.65 3.59 -11.65
N PRO A 21 -18.57 4.72 -12.37
CA PRO A 21 -17.77 4.85 -13.60
C PRO A 21 -16.26 4.70 -13.39
N GLY A 22 -15.80 4.60 -12.14
CA GLY A 22 -14.43 4.27 -11.76
C GLY A 22 -14.26 2.90 -11.09
N TYR A 23 -15.30 2.04 -11.05
CA TYR A 23 -15.13 0.67 -10.56
C TYR A 23 -14.42 -0.14 -11.64
N ILE A 24 -13.10 -0.17 -11.56
CA ILE A 24 -12.28 -1.10 -12.32
C ILE A 24 -12.20 -2.36 -11.46
N PRO A 25 -12.80 -3.49 -11.86
CA PRO A 25 -12.58 -4.75 -11.18
C PRO A 25 -11.06 -4.97 -11.12
N ALA A 26 -10.51 -5.11 -9.93
CA ALA A 26 -9.10 -5.46 -9.80
C ALA A 26 -8.87 -6.73 -10.64
N PRO A 27 -7.99 -6.69 -11.65
CA PRO A 27 -7.71 -7.86 -12.47
C PRO A 27 -7.27 -8.97 -11.53
N ARG A 28 -7.99 -10.09 -11.52
CA ARG A 28 -7.50 -11.26 -10.80
C ARG A 28 -6.33 -11.78 -11.62
N PRO A 29 -5.13 -11.90 -11.03
CA PRO A 29 -4.03 -12.55 -11.74
C PRO A 29 -4.46 -13.99 -12.07
N THR A 30 -4.66 -14.26 -13.35
CA THR A 30 -5.01 -15.60 -13.87
C THR A 30 -3.77 -16.45 -14.09
N THR A 31 -2.59 -15.82 -14.13
CA THR A 31 -1.30 -16.48 -14.27
C THR A 31 -0.47 -16.30 -13.01
N PRO A 32 0.27 -17.35 -12.58
CA PRO A 32 1.23 -17.21 -11.50
C PRO A 32 2.30 -16.17 -11.85
N PHE A 33 2.79 -15.46 -10.85
CA PHE A 33 3.89 -14.52 -11.04
C PHE A 33 5.14 -15.27 -11.51
N THR A 34 5.77 -14.80 -12.59
CA THR A 34 6.97 -15.43 -13.16
C THR A 34 8.24 -14.61 -12.95
N SER A 35 8.09 -13.32 -12.62
CA SER A 35 9.18 -12.37 -12.40
C SER A 35 9.25 -11.91 -10.95
N ARG A 36 10.41 -11.36 -10.56
CA ARG A 36 10.56 -10.58 -9.32
C ARG A 36 10.25 -9.11 -9.62
N THR A 37 9.49 -8.48 -8.74
CA THR A 37 9.03 -7.09 -8.87
C THR A 37 9.50 -6.29 -7.66
N ALA A 38 10.19 -5.18 -7.91
CA ALA A 38 10.58 -4.24 -6.87
C ALA A 38 9.42 -3.28 -6.56
N LEU A 39 8.99 -3.21 -5.29
CA LEU A 39 8.02 -2.26 -4.77
C LEU A 39 8.76 -1.09 -4.14
N LEU A 40 8.78 0.05 -4.82
CA LEU A 40 9.40 1.28 -4.33
C LEU A 40 8.42 2.05 -3.43
N VAL A 41 8.86 2.37 -2.22
CA VAL A 41 8.11 3.13 -1.22
C VAL A 41 8.89 4.42 -0.90
N PRO A 42 8.63 5.52 -1.62
CA PRO A 42 9.23 6.81 -1.29
C PRO A 42 8.61 7.36 0.00
N ILE A 43 9.46 7.87 0.90
CA ILE A 43 9.10 8.49 2.17
C ILE A 43 9.67 9.91 2.20
N HIS A 44 8.85 10.89 2.58
CA HIS A 44 9.25 12.30 2.62
C HIS A 44 8.65 13.00 3.84
N ASN A 45 9.45 13.19 4.89
CA ASN A 45 9.03 13.86 6.14
C ASN A 45 7.73 13.29 6.75
N GLU A 46 7.53 11.98 6.61
CA GLU A 46 6.40 11.25 7.18
C GLU A 46 6.80 10.54 8.47
N ASP A 47 5.82 10.21 9.31
CA ASP A 47 6.03 9.37 10.47
C ASP A 47 6.47 7.96 10.04
N ILE A 48 7.72 7.64 10.33
CA ILE A 48 8.39 6.39 9.97
C ILE A 48 7.59 5.19 10.47
N ASP A 49 7.13 5.21 11.72
CA ASP A 49 6.40 4.08 12.32
C ASP A 49 5.09 3.80 11.57
N ALA A 50 4.40 4.87 11.15
CA ALA A 50 3.16 4.76 10.40
C ALA A 50 3.38 4.26 8.97
N VAL A 51 4.53 4.53 8.34
CA VAL A 51 4.87 4.01 7.02
C VAL A 51 5.26 2.53 7.12
N PHE A 52 6.13 2.17 8.06
CA PHE A 52 6.54 0.79 8.27
C PHE A 52 5.35 -0.11 8.62
N GLY A 53 4.40 0.35 9.45
CA GLY A 53 3.16 -0.40 9.71
C GLY A 53 2.29 -0.63 8.47
N ARG A 54 2.33 0.29 7.49
CA ARG A 54 1.65 0.09 6.19
C ARG A 54 2.40 -0.92 5.32
N VAL A 55 3.73 -0.82 5.27
CA VAL A 55 4.59 -1.77 4.54
C VAL A 55 4.41 -3.18 5.09
N GLU A 56 4.38 -3.35 6.42
CA GLU A 56 4.14 -4.63 7.06
C GLU A 56 2.78 -5.24 6.65
N ARG A 57 1.72 -4.43 6.63
CA ARG A 57 0.39 -4.90 6.18
C ARG A 57 0.41 -5.32 4.71
N MET A 58 1.12 -4.60 3.86
CA MET A 58 1.28 -4.98 2.45
C MET A 58 2.07 -6.28 2.31
N ALA A 59 3.19 -6.43 3.03
CA ALA A 59 4.01 -7.64 3.03
C ALA A 59 3.21 -8.87 3.52
N ARG A 60 2.44 -8.71 4.59
CA ARG A 60 1.56 -9.76 5.13
C ARG A 60 0.48 -10.17 4.13
N SER A 61 -0.16 -9.19 3.48
CA SER A 61 -1.13 -9.46 2.42
C SER A 61 -0.51 -10.26 1.28
N LEU A 62 0.69 -9.88 0.82
CA LEU A 62 1.41 -10.62 -0.21
C LEU A 62 1.79 -12.05 0.23
N ALA A 63 2.13 -12.24 1.50
CA ALA A 63 2.39 -13.56 2.08
C ALA A 63 1.14 -14.43 2.13
N ASP A 64 -0.01 -13.87 2.53
CA ASP A 64 -1.30 -14.56 2.56
C ASP A 64 -1.73 -15.04 1.16
N PHE A 65 -1.36 -14.31 0.11
CA PHE A 65 -1.56 -14.71 -1.28
C PHE A 65 -0.47 -15.64 -1.85
N GLY A 66 0.52 -16.04 -1.05
CA GLY A 66 1.64 -16.88 -1.48
C GLY A 66 2.59 -16.20 -2.49
N ALA A 67 2.50 -14.87 -2.61
CA ALA A 67 3.21 -14.09 -3.62
C ALA A 67 4.48 -13.41 -3.06
N ALA A 68 4.76 -13.51 -1.76
CA ALA A 68 5.87 -12.81 -1.10
C ALA A 68 7.24 -13.00 -1.79
N ALA A 69 7.53 -14.18 -2.34
CA ALA A 69 8.79 -14.46 -3.03
C ALA A 69 8.97 -13.69 -4.37
N HIS A 70 7.90 -13.09 -4.89
CA HIS A 70 7.91 -12.35 -6.16
C HIS A 70 8.04 -10.84 -5.96
N PHE A 71 8.03 -10.34 -4.72
CA PHE A 71 8.04 -8.91 -4.44
C PHE A 71 9.11 -8.55 -3.43
N ASP A 72 9.94 -7.56 -3.78
CA ASP A 72 10.98 -7.01 -2.92
C ASP A 72 10.66 -5.55 -2.60
N PHE A 73 10.64 -5.17 -1.33
CA PHE A 73 10.38 -3.78 -0.94
C PHE A 73 11.67 -2.95 -0.92
N PHE A 74 11.62 -1.75 -1.49
CA PHE A 74 12.70 -0.76 -1.47
C PHE A 74 12.15 0.54 -0.91
N ILE A 75 12.65 0.96 0.24
CA ILE A 75 12.23 2.21 0.88
C ILE A 75 13.23 3.30 0.50
N LEU A 76 12.74 4.41 -0.04
CA LEU A 76 13.55 5.58 -0.37
C LEU A 76 13.14 6.73 0.54
N SER A 77 13.93 7.00 1.57
CA SER A 77 13.68 8.13 2.47
C SER A 77 14.52 9.33 2.06
N ASP A 78 13.89 10.50 1.98
CA ASP A 78 14.59 11.79 1.94
C ASP A 78 14.48 12.45 3.32
N SER A 79 15.11 11.82 4.30
CA SER A 79 15.15 12.33 5.66
C SER A 79 16.57 12.84 5.94
N GLY A 80 16.68 14.07 6.46
CA GLY A 80 17.98 14.66 6.80
C GLY A 80 18.73 13.79 7.83
N ALA A 81 20.07 13.85 7.82
CA ALA A 81 21.03 12.97 8.52
C ALA A 81 20.77 12.59 10.00
N ALA A 82 19.77 13.19 10.67
CA ALA A 82 19.36 12.83 12.02
C ALA A 82 18.37 11.63 12.09
N ALA A 83 17.68 11.27 11.01
CA ALA A 83 16.65 10.21 10.99
C ALA A 83 17.17 8.82 10.55
N GLU A 84 18.33 8.76 9.88
CA GLU A 84 18.95 7.53 9.38
C GLU A 84 19.03 6.35 10.39
N PRO A 85 19.45 6.55 11.66
CA PRO A 85 19.61 5.41 12.58
C PRO A 85 18.28 4.79 13.01
N ALA A 86 17.20 5.58 13.11
CA ALA A 86 15.88 5.08 13.46
C ALA A 86 15.26 4.30 12.29
N GLU A 87 15.41 4.80 11.06
CA GLU A 87 14.95 4.10 9.85
C GLU A 87 15.67 2.77 9.64
N ALA A 88 16.99 2.73 9.81
CA ALA A 88 17.77 1.50 9.68
C ALA A 88 17.34 0.44 10.72
N ALA A 89 17.05 0.86 11.95
CA ALA A 89 16.56 -0.03 13.00
C ALA A 89 15.16 -0.60 12.67
N ALA A 90 14.24 0.24 12.16
CA ALA A 90 12.91 -0.19 11.75
C ALA A 90 12.97 -1.17 10.56
N TRP A 91 13.83 -0.90 9.57
CA TRP A 91 14.05 -1.81 8.44
C TRP A 91 14.59 -3.17 8.88
N LEU A 92 15.58 -3.20 9.78
CA LEU A 92 16.14 -4.46 10.28
C LEU A 92 15.14 -5.27 11.11
N ALA A 93 14.20 -4.62 11.80
CA ALA A 93 13.11 -5.30 12.49
C ALA A 93 12.13 -5.93 11.50
N LEU A 94 11.74 -5.20 10.44
CA LEU A 94 10.84 -5.67 9.38
C LEU A 94 11.46 -6.80 8.54
N ALA A 95 12.74 -6.71 8.17
CA ALA A 95 13.41 -7.69 7.33
C ALA A 95 13.61 -9.07 8.01
N ARG A 96 13.37 -9.16 9.32
CA ARG A 96 13.53 -10.40 10.11
C ARG A 96 12.22 -11.20 10.25
N THR A 97 11.07 -10.59 9.95
CA THR A 97 9.75 -11.25 9.95
C THR A 97 9.41 -11.83 8.60
#